data_AF-A0A438FIF4-F1
#
_entry.id   AF-A0A438FIF4-F1
#
_cell.length_a   1.000
_cell.length_b   1.000
_cell.length_c   1.000
_cell.angle_alpha   90.00
_cell.angle_beta   90.00
_cell.angle_gamma   90.00
#
_symmetry.space_group_name_H-M   'P 1'
#
loop_
_entity.id
_entity.type
_entity.pdbx_description
1 polymer ?
#
loop_
_entity_poly.entity_id
_entity_poly.type
_entity_poly.pdbx_seq_one_letter_code
_entity_poly.pdbx_strand_id
1 'polypeptide(L)'
;MGSKRSSCDREGEDIPVSQAKKRVGRFLYEMGTDFSAATPTSPCEKINAIHSCHQVEYEFLSHQEMLDHVHEIIDTCATTGCSIVVDGWKDEKGRNLMNFLVDCPRGPICFRLCDISTLSDDVDALVLLFEQVIAEVRVENVVQIISHSVSECMAAVGNSLMGKYPTLFWTVCASHCIEMILEKIGMMGTTREILDKAKTITRFIHSHAMVLNLMRNHTLVHDLVKPSKSKPAIPFLTLQNIVSEKWWLEKMLISSEWKTSCWASRRDGKGVADIVVDPSFWNGAETVLKPTVLLVGVLCSIIRGDKGQMCYIYETMDAVKEDIAVEFENNESQYMRFCSSSGC
;
A
#
# COMPACT_ATOMS: atom_id res chain seq x y z
N MET A 1 -33.71 -2.55 58.36
CA MET A 1 -33.52 -1.71 57.15
C MET A 1 -33.36 -2.64 55.97
N GLY A 2 -34.47 -2.90 55.26
CA GLY A 2 -34.47 -3.78 54.09
C GLY A 2 -34.17 -2.97 52.83
N SER A 3 -33.12 -3.35 52.12
CA SER A 3 -32.84 -2.84 50.78
C SER A 3 -33.47 -3.79 49.76
N LYS A 4 -34.47 -3.28 49.02
CA LYS A 4 -35.15 -4.00 47.94
C LYS A 4 -34.16 -4.27 46.80
N ARG A 5 -34.01 -5.53 46.42
CA ARG A 5 -33.59 -5.93 45.06
C ARG A 5 -34.59 -5.35 44.07
N SER A 6 -34.15 -4.51 43.13
CA SER A 6 -34.90 -4.27 41.89
C SER A 6 -34.38 -5.24 40.84
N SER A 7 -35.22 -6.19 40.41
CA SER A 7 -35.01 -6.85 39.13
C SER A 7 -35.22 -5.82 38.02
N CYS A 8 -34.34 -5.83 37.04
CA CYS A 8 -34.58 -5.21 35.74
C CYS A 8 -34.34 -6.30 34.72
N ASP A 9 -35.37 -7.13 34.52
CA ASP A 9 -35.58 -7.81 33.26
C ASP A 9 -35.82 -6.73 32.21
N ARG A 10 -34.82 -6.44 31.37
CA ARG A 10 -35.01 -5.70 30.13
C ARG A 10 -34.91 -6.71 29.00
N GLU A 11 -36.08 -7.03 28.45
CA GLU A 11 -36.25 -7.70 27.16
C GLU A 11 -35.36 -7.01 26.11
N GLY A 12 -34.63 -7.82 25.33
CA GLY A 12 -33.72 -7.34 24.30
C GLY A 12 -34.45 -6.60 23.21
N GLU A 13 -34.29 -5.28 23.15
CA GLU A 13 -34.74 -4.45 22.05
C GLU A 13 -33.81 -4.71 20.85
N ASP A 14 -34.32 -5.33 19.78
CA ASP A 14 -33.58 -5.54 18.53
C ASP A 14 -33.13 -4.19 17.97
N ILE A 15 -31.84 -3.92 18.06
CA ILE A 15 -31.25 -2.67 17.55
C ILE A 15 -31.37 -2.67 16.02
N PRO A 16 -31.97 -1.64 15.40
CA PRO A 16 -32.04 -1.55 13.94
C PRO A 16 -30.64 -1.64 13.31
N VAL A 17 -30.51 -2.42 12.24
CA VAL A 17 -29.22 -2.65 11.54
C VAL A 17 -28.51 -1.33 11.18
N SER A 18 -29.27 -0.29 10.85
CA SER A 18 -28.75 1.05 10.56
C SER A 18 -28.08 1.72 11.76
N GLN A 19 -28.58 1.48 12.96
CA GLN A 19 -28.05 2.02 14.21
C GLN A 19 -26.87 1.19 14.71
N ALA A 20 -26.88 -0.14 14.51
CA ALA A 20 -25.74 -1.01 14.76
C ALA A 20 -24.53 -0.61 13.89
N LYS A 21 -24.74 -0.41 12.58
CA LYS A 21 -23.69 0.06 11.65
C LYS A 21 -23.07 1.40 12.08
N LYS A 22 -23.88 2.35 12.54
CA LYS A 22 -23.39 3.64 13.05
C LYS A 22 -22.56 3.51 14.32
N ARG A 23 -22.95 2.60 15.23
CA ARG A 23 -22.19 2.34 16.47
C ARG A 23 -20.85 1.67 16.18
N VAL A 24 -20.83 0.66 15.30
CA VAL A 24 -19.59 0.02 14.85
C VAL A 24 -18.68 1.03 14.14
N GLY A 25 -19.24 1.86 13.24
CA GLY A 25 -18.47 2.91 12.58
C GLY A 25 -17.89 3.94 13.54
N ARG A 26 -18.65 4.35 14.57
CA ARG A 26 -18.15 5.25 15.61
C ARG A 26 -17.03 4.61 16.43
N PHE A 27 -17.19 3.35 16.83
CA PHE A 27 -16.17 2.61 17.59
C PHE A 27 -14.84 2.53 16.82
N LEU A 28 -14.87 2.18 15.54
CA LEU A 28 -13.65 2.10 14.71
C LEU A 28 -12.99 3.46 14.56
N TYR A 29 -13.78 4.52 14.38
CA TYR A 29 -13.29 5.89 14.33
C TYR A 29 -12.62 6.33 15.64
N GLU A 30 -13.25 6.05 16.79
CA GLU A 30 -12.71 6.41 18.11
C GLU A 30 -11.44 5.63 18.46
N MET A 31 -11.33 4.38 18.00
CA MET A 31 -10.15 3.53 18.23
C MET A 31 -9.02 3.76 17.21
N GLY A 32 -9.24 4.61 16.20
CA GLY A 32 -8.26 4.82 15.12
C GLY A 32 -8.03 3.57 14.26
N THR A 33 -8.95 2.61 14.30
CA THR A 33 -8.86 1.35 13.56
C THR A 33 -9.49 1.53 12.19
N ASP A 34 -8.85 0.98 11.15
CA ASP A 34 -9.40 0.98 9.80
C ASP A 34 -10.80 0.31 9.78
N PHE A 35 -11.74 0.88 9.02
CA PHE A 35 -13.08 0.31 8.84
C PHE A 35 -13.04 -1.08 8.19
N SER A 36 -11.94 -1.44 7.53
CA SER A 36 -11.68 -2.81 7.07
C SER A 36 -11.67 -3.84 8.21
N ALA A 37 -11.38 -3.45 9.46
CA ALA A 37 -11.43 -4.34 10.62
C ALA A 37 -12.85 -4.85 10.96
N ALA A 38 -13.90 -4.28 10.35
CA ALA A 38 -15.28 -4.76 10.51
C ALA A 38 -15.71 -5.84 9.50
N THR A 39 -14.81 -6.32 8.62
CA THR A 39 -15.15 -7.37 7.67
C THR A 39 -15.38 -8.73 8.36
N PRO A 40 -16.25 -9.62 7.82
CA PRO A 40 -16.89 -10.69 8.59
C PRO A 40 -16.00 -11.85 9.02
N THR A 41 -14.73 -11.91 8.60
CA THR A 41 -13.91 -13.14 8.65
C THR A 41 -13.38 -13.54 10.04
N SER A 42 -13.84 -12.89 11.11
CA SER A 42 -13.44 -13.10 12.51
C SER A 42 -14.33 -12.38 13.54
N PRO A 43 -14.98 -11.22 13.23
CA PRO A 43 -15.71 -10.46 14.25
C PRO A 43 -16.98 -11.13 14.76
N CYS A 44 -17.65 -12.01 14.01
CA CYS A 44 -18.94 -12.58 14.44
C CYS A 44 -18.82 -13.42 15.72
N GLU A 45 -17.76 -14.24 15.85
CA GLU A 45 -17.50 -15.00 17.08
C GLU A 45 -17.09 -14.08 18.24
N LYS A 46 -16.27 -13.05 17.97
CA LYS A 46 -15.84 -12.04 18.95
C LYS A 46 -17.01 -11.20 19.46
N ILE A 47 -17.94 -10.81 18.58
CA ILE A 47 -19.14 -10.04 18.91
C ILE A 47 -20.14 -10.91 19.68
N ASN A 48 -20.28 -12.20 19.33
CA ASN A 48 -21.12 -13.14 20.08
C ASN A 48 -20.58 -13.41 21.49
N ALA A 49 -19.26 -13.50 21.66
CA ALA A 49 -18.61 -13.62 22.97
C ALA A 49 -18.79 -12.37 23.85
N ILE A 50 -18.86 -11.18 23.24
CA ILE A 50 -19.18 -9.92 23.94
C ILE A 50 -20.67 -9.86 24.29
N HIS A 51 -21.55 -10.34 23.41
CA HIS A 51 -23.00 -10.34 23.65
C HIS A 51 -23.41 -11.26 24.81
N SER A 52 -22.66 -12.34 25.06
CA SER A 52 -22.89 -13.25 26.19
C SER A 52 -22.28 -12.79 27.52
N CYS A 53 -21.49 -11.70 27.53
CA CYS A 53 -20.80 -11.22 28.72
C CYS A 53 -21.25 -9.79 29.09
N HIS A 54 -22.02 -9.64 30.16
CA HIS A 54 -22.54 -8.33 30.60
C HIS A 54 -21.48 -7.40 31.24
N GLN A 55 -20.25 -7.88 31.40
CA GLN A 55 -19.07 -7.11 31.80
C GLN A 55 -17.86 -7.65 31.03
N VAL A 56 -17.39 -6.90 30.01
CA VAL A 56 -16.13 -7.23 29.33
C VAL A 56 -15.02 -6.46 30.04
N GLU A 57 -14.38 -7.09 31.01
CA GLU A 57 -13.00 -6.73 31.36
C GLU A 57 -12.10 -7.37 30.29
N TYR A 58 -11.34 -6.55 29.57
CA TYR A 58 -10.36 -7.05 28.62
C TYR A 58 -9.16 -7.56 29.41
N GLU A 59 -9.02 -8.87 29.55
CA GLU A 59 -7.72 -9.47 29.83
C GLU A 59 -6.91 -9.46 28.53
N PHE A 60 -5.86 -8.64 28.49
CA PHE A 60 -4.85 -8.78 27.45
C PHE A 60 -4.25 -10.18 27.57
N LEU A 61 -4.15 -10.91 26.45
CA LEU A 61 -3.39 -12.15 26.42
C LEU A 61 -2.02 -11.90 27.06
N SER A 62 -1.67 -12.74 28.02
CA SER A 62 -0.34 -12.73 28.59
C SER A 62 0.69 -12.97 27.48
N HIS A 63 1.92 -12.49 27.67
CA HIS A 63 3.01 -12.73 26.74
C HIS A 63 3.17 -14.23 26.43
N GLN A 64 2.94 -15.09 27.42
CA GLN A 64 3.00 -16.53 27.27
C GLN A 64 1.90 -17.08 26.36
N GLU A 65 0.65 -16.65 26.52
CA GLU A 65 -0.46 -17.08 25.66
C GLU A 65 -0.27 -16.63 24.21
N MET A 66 0.33 -15.46 23.99
CA MET A 66 0.71 -15.03 22.64
C MET A 66 1.79 -15.94 22.03
N LEU A 67 2.82 -16.30 22.80
CA LEU A 67 3.87 -17.20 22.34
C LEU A 67 3.31 -18.60 22.05
N ASP A 68 2.44 -19.11 22.91
CA ASP A 68 1.81 -20.43 22.73
C ASP A 68 0.96 -20.45 21.46
N HIS A 69 0.22 -19.36 21.18
CA HIS A 69 -0.54 -19.21 19.94
C HIS A 69 0.35 -19.15 18.69
N VAL A 70 1.48 -18.44 18.75
CA VAL A 70 2.45 -18.39 17.65
C VAL A 70 3.04 -19.77 17.39
N HIS A 71 3.43 -20.51 18.45
CA HIS A 71 3.94 -21.87 18.33
C HIS A 71 2.91 -22.83 17.73
N GLU A 72 1.65 -22.74 18.16
CA GLU A 72 0.55 -23.55 17.60
C GLU A 72 0.45 -23.37 16.08
N ILE A 73 0.62 -22.15 15.59
CA ILE A 73 0.54 -21.87 14.16
C ILE A 73 1.80 -22.32 13.42
N ILE A 74 2.99 -22.12 14.00
CA ILE A 74 4.24 -22.64 13.44
C ILE A 74 4.20 -24.17 13.32
N ASP A 75 3.60 -24.87 14.28
CA ASP A 75 3.44 -26.32 14.20
C ASP A 75 2.56 -26.75 13.02
N THR A 76 1.58 -25.95 12.60
CA THR A 76 0.80 -26.22 11.38
C THR A 76 1.61 -26.06 10.09
N CYS A 77 2.73 -25.36 10.13
CA CYS A 77 3.64 -25.20 8.99
C CYS A 77 4.41 -26.49 8.68
N ALA A 78 4.46 -27.47 9.60
CA ALA A 78 5.14 -28.74 9.37
C ALA A 78 4.56 -29.57 8.22
N THR A 79 3.27 -29.42 7.93
CA THR A 79 2.59 -30.17 6.85
C THR A 79 2.44 -29.36 5.57
N THR A 80 2.44 -28.03 5.67
CA THR A 80 2.09 -27.12 4.57
C THR A 80 3.26 -26.28 4.08
N GLY A 81 4.32 -26.16 4.89
CA GLY A 81 5.36 -25.17 4.71
C GLY A 81 4.88 -23.75 5.05
N CYS A 82 5.81 -22.82 5.11
CA CYS A 82 5.55 -21.40 5.33
C CYS A 82 6.52 -20.51 4.55
N SER A 83 6.13 -19.25 4.38
CA SER A 83 6.97 -18.20 3.84
C SER A 83 7.33 -17.22 4.94
N ILE A 84 8.60 -16.86 5.07
CA ILE A 84 9.02 -15.77 5.95
C ILE A 84 8.98 -14.48 5.13
N VAL A 85 8.07 -13.56 5.48
CA VAL A 85 7.99 -12.24 4.86
C VAL A 85 8.72 -11.25 5.74
N VAL A 86 9.72 -10.59 5.18
CA VAL A 86 10.55 -9.62 5.89
C VAL A 86 10.12 -8.23 5.48
N ASP A 87 9.64 -7.44 6.43
CA ASP A 87 9.36 -6.02 6.25
C ASP A 87 10.40 -5.19 7.01
N GLY A 88 10.77 -4.03 6.49
CA GLY A 88 11.80 -3.20 7.11
C GLY A 88 11.60 -1.73 6.83
N TRP A 89 11.79 -0.91 7.86
CA TRP A 89 11.62 0.53 7.77
C TRP A 89 12.51 1.26 8.76
N LYS A 90 12.74 2.54 8.48
CA LYS A 90 13.35 3.47 9.44
C LYS A 90 12.25 4.15 10.25
N ASP A 91 12.36 4.11 11.58
CA ASP A 91 11.46 4.86 12.44
C ASP A 91 11.81 6.36 12.46
N GLU A 92 10.97 7.17 13.10
CA GLU A 92 11.17 8.63 13.19
C GLU A 92 12.46 9.02 13.95
N LYS A 93 13.02 8.11 14.75
CA LYS A 93 14.27 8.29 15.49
C LYS A 93 15.49 7.84 14.69
N GLY A 94 15.29 7.38 13.44
CA GLY A 94 16.34 6.91 12.54
C GLY A 94 16.80 5.48 12.81
N ARG A 95 16.08 4.70 13.62
CA ARG A 95 16.38 3.30 13.90
C ARG A 95 15.90 2.43 12.74
N ASN A 96 16.73 1.48 12.31
CA ASN A 96 16.35 0.47 11.34
C ASN A 96 15.62 -0.66 12.06
N LEU A 97 14.33 -0.84 11.78
CA LEU A 97 13.52 -1.91 12.32
C LEU A 97 13.25 -2.94 11.22
N MET A 98 13.27 -4.22 11.60
CA MET A 98 12.98 -5.34 10.71
C MET A 98 11.97 -6.28 11.36
N ASN A 99 10.86 -6.51 10.68
CA ASN A 99 9.79 -7.41 11.09
C ASN A 99 9.84 -8.70 10.26
N PHE A 100 9.82 -9.83 10.94
CA PHE A 100 9.68 -11.15 10.37
C PHE A 100 8.25 -11.60 10.58
N LEU A 101 7.53 -11.78 9.48
CA LEU A 101 6.20 -12.36 9.44
C LEU A 101 6.32 -13.80 8.96
N VAL A 102 5.59 -14.72 9.58
CA VAL A 102 5.43 -16.08 9.07
C VAL A 102 4.07 -16.17 8.42
N ASP A 103 4.05 -16.38 7.10
CA ASP A 103 2.84 -16.57 6.31
C ASP A 103 2.61 -18.06 6.03
N CYS A 104 1.43 -18.53 6.40
CA CYS A 104 1.00 -19.91 6.28
C CYS A 104 -0.50 -19.94 5.93
N PRO A 105 -1.11 -21.11 5.65
CA PRO A 105 -2.54 -21.18 5.31
C PRO A 105 -3.50 -20.64 6.39
N ARG A 106 -3.07 -20.50 7.64
CA ARG A 106 -3.86 -19.84 8.72
C ARG A 106 -3.78 -18.31 8.69
N GLY A 107 -2.92 -17.76 7.83
CA GLY A 107 -2.68 -16.33 7.67
C GLY A 107 -1.29 -15.90 8.18
N PRO A 108 -0.92 -14.63 7.92
CA PRO A 108 0.36 -14.07 8.32
C PRO A 108 0.37 -13.70 9.82
N ILE A 109 1.47 -14.03 10.50
CA ILE A 109 1.67 -13.72 11.92
C ILE A 109 2.98 -12.97 12.12
N CYS A 110 2.93 -11.92 12.92
CA CYS A 110 4.12 -11.24 13.41
C CYS A 110 4.91 -12.19 14.32
N PHE A 111 6.01 -12.72 13.78
CA PHE A 111 6.86 -13.66 14.50
C PHE A 111 7.91 -12.93 15.32
N ARG A 112 8.56 -11.92 14.73
CA ARG A 112 9.65 -11.21 15.41
C ARG A 112 9.83 -9.79 14.88
N LEU A 113 9.98 -8.83 15.78
CA LEU A 113 10.41 -7.46 15.46
C LEU A 113 11.80 -7.20 16.05
N CYS A 114 12.76 -6.84 15.21
CA CYS A 114 14.14 -6.59 15.57
C CYS A 114 14.53 -5.14 15.31
N ASP A 115 15.31 -4.56 16.21
CA ASP A 115 16.10 -3.35 15.93
C ASP A 115 17.44 -3.79 15.33
N ILE A 116 17.63 -3.49 14.04
CA ILE A 116 18.82 -3.86 13.27
C ILE A 116 19.69 -2.62 12.97
N SER A 117 19.53 -1.53 13.73
CA SER A 117 20.28 -0.29 13.50
C SER A 117 21.79 -0.48 13.53
N THR A 118 22.29 -1.41 14.35
CA THR A 118 23.71 -1.73 14.46
C THR A 118 24.18 -2.76 13.44
N LEU A 119 23.25 -3.41 12.72
CA LEU A 119 23.53 -4.55 11.84
C LEU A 119 23.27 -4.25 10.36
N SER A 120 22.76 -3.04 10.03
CA SER A 120 22.17 -2.76 8.71
C SER A 120 23.09 -2.97 7.52
N ASP A 121 24.40 -2.90 7.73
CA ASP A 121 25.43 -3.08 6.70
C ASP A 121 26.37 -4.27 6.99
N ASP A 122 26.04 -5.08 8.00
CA ASP A 122 26.82 -6.26 8.39
C ASP A 122 26.11 -7.53 7.89
N VAL A 123 26.58 -8.02 6.74
CA VAL A 123 26.03 -9.22 6.08
C VAL A 123 26.10 -10.43 7.00
N ASP A 124 27.21 -10.64 7.72
CA ASP A 124 27.40 -11.83 8.56
C ASP A 124 26.45 -11.80 9.76
N ALA A 125 26.30 -10.64 10.40
CA ALA A 125 25.37 -10.49 11.53
C ALA A 125 23.91 -10.66 11.08
N LEU A 126 23.55 -10.16 9.90
CA LEU A 126 22.21 -10.37 9.34
C LEU A 126 21.99 -11.84 8.99
N VAL A 127 22.97 -12.54 8.38
CA VAL A 127 22.86 -13.98 8.13
C VAL A 127 22.59 -14.74 9.42
N LEU A 128 23.31 -14.44 10.51
CA LEU A 128 23.07 -15.07 11.81
C LEU A 128 21.65 -14.78 12.35
N LEU A 129 21.15 -13.55 12.20
CA LEU A 129 19.79 -13.19 12.60
C LEU A 129 18.74 -14.00 11.82
N PHE A 130 18.90 -14.11 10.50
CA PHE A 130 18.02 -14.90 9.65
C PHE A 130 18.09 -16.38 9.98
N GLU A 131 19.28 -16.93 10.20
CA GLU A 131 19.46 -18.32 10.63
C GLU A 131 18.76 -18.61 11.96
N GLN A 132 18.80 -17.67 12.90
CA GLN A 132 18.08 -17.80 14.16
C GLN A 132 16.56 -17.88 13.92
N VAL A 133 16.01 -16.99 13.09
CA VAL A 133 14.58 -17.01 12.75
C VAL A 133 14.19 -18.32 12.05
N ILE A 134 14.98 -18.76 11.06
CA ILE A 134 14.74 -20.01 10.34
C ILE A 134 14.79 -21.22 11.29
N ALA A 135 15.75 -21.24 12.23
CA ALA A 135 15.88 -22.32 13.19
C ALA A 135 14.67 -22.40 14.14
N GLU A 136 14.15 -21.26 14.59
CA GLU A 136 12.97 -21.21 15.47
C GLU A 136 11.68 -21.61 14.74
N VAL A 137 11.54 -21.27 13.46
CA VAL A 137 10.43 -21.72 12.61
C VAL A 137 10.59 -23.18 12.15
N ARG A 138 11.79 -23.74 12.34
CA ARG A 138 12.31 -25.02 11.83
C ARG A 138 12.59 -24.97 10.33
N VAL A 139 13.81 -25.32 9.94
CA VAL A 139 14.30 -25.20 8.56
C VAL A 139 13.41 -25.95 7.57
N GLU A 140 12.90 -27.12 7.97
CA GLU A 140 12.07 -27.99 7.13
C GLU A 140 10.71 -27.36 6.79
N ASN A 141 10.26 -26.42 7.62
CA ASN A 141 8.99 -25.72 7.43
C ASN A 141 9.13 -24.52 6.49
N VAL A 142 10.33 -23.97 6.30
CA VAL A 142 10.53 -22.73 5.55
C VAL A 142 10.74 -23.05 4.07
N VAL A 143 9.78 -22.66 3.24
CA VAL A 143 9.84 -22.83 1.79
C VAL A 143 10.58 -21.66 1.13
N GLN A 144 10.29 -20.44 1.58
CA GLN A 144 10.86 -19.23 1.00
C GLN A 144 10.97 -18.08 2.00
N ILE A 145 11.85 -17.14 1.67
CA ILE A 145 11.99 -15.84 2.32
C ILE A 145 11.73 -14.75 1.29
N ILE A 146 10.83 -13.83 1.63
CA ILE A 146 10.45 -12.68 0.81
C ILE A 146 11.03 -11.42 1.44
N SER A 147 12.07 -10.86 0.82
CA SER A 147 12.74 -9.63 1.27
C SER A 147 12.00 -8.37 0.84
N HIS A 148 11.96 -7.35 1.72
CA HIS A 148 11.48 -6.00 1.38
C HIS A 148 12.51 -5.13 0.63
N SER A 149 13.73 -5.62 0.43
CA SER A 149 14.83 -4.81 -0.11
C SER A 149 15.64 -5.58 -1.14
N VAL A 150 16.04 -4.86 -2.20
CA VAL A 150 17.00 -5.29 -3.23
C VAL A 150 18.44 -4.81 -2.95
N SER A 151 18.73 -4.30 -1.76
CA SER A 151 20.08 -3.82 -1.42
C SER A 151 21.13 -4.91 -1.60
N GLU A 152 22.36 -4.52 -1.98
CA GLU A 152 23.47 -5.45 -2.15
C GLU A 152 23.72 -6.29 -0.89
N CYS A 153 23.55 -5.69 0.29
CA CYS A 153 23.62 -6.38 1.57
C CYS A 153 22.57 -7.49 1.69
N MET A 154 21.29 -7.18 1.45
CA MET A 154 20.21 -8.18 1.53
C MET A 154 20.32 -9.25 0.43
N ALA A 155 20.82 -8.89 -0.75
CA ALA A 155 21.13 -9.86 -1.80
C ALA A 155 22.26 -10.82 -1.37
N ALA A 156 23.31 -10.32 -0.71
CA ALA A 156 24.39 -11.14 -0.17
C ALA A 156 23.90 -12.09 0.93
N VAL A 157 23.04 -11.60 1.84
CA VAL A 157 22.38 -12.43 2.87
C VAL A 157 21.59 -13.55 2.21
N GLY A 158 20.74 -13.23 1.23
CA GLY A 158 19.93 -14.21 0.51
C GLY A 158 20.77 -15.27 -0.20
N ASN A 159 21.84 -14.87 -0.88
CA ASN A 159 22.77 -15.79 -1.55
C ASN A 159 23.48 -16.71 -0.55
N SER A 160 23.89 -16.18 0.61
CA SER A 160 24.52 -16.97 1.67
C SER A 160 23.56 -18.02 2.22
N LEU A 161 22.31 -17.64 2.51
CA LEU A 161 21.28 -18.54 3.02
C LEU A 161 20.89 -19.62 2.01
N MET A 162 20.70 -19.27 0.73
CA MET A 162 20.42 -20.26 -0.33
C MET A 162 21.58 -21.25 -0.53
N GLY A 163 22.83 -20.80 -0.35
CA GLY A 163 24.00 -21.69 -0.37
C GLY A 163 24.02 -22.68 0.79
N LYS A 164 23.54 -22.28 1.97
CA LYS A 164 23.48 -23.12 3.18
C LYS A 164 22.24 -24.03 3.23
N TYR A 165 21.11 -23.57 2.70
CA TYR A 165 19.83 -24.28 2.70
C TYR A 165 19.31 -24.46 1.27
N PRO A 166 19.67 -25.57 0.58
CA PRO A 166 19.35 -25.76 -0.84
C PRO A 166 17.85 -25.81 -1.17
N THR A 167 16.99 -26.07 -0.19
CA THR A 167 15.53 -26.10 -0.34
C THR A 167 14.87 -24.73 -0.13
N LEU A 168 15.62 -23.74 0.33
CA LEU A 168 15.14 -22.40 0.64
C LEU A 168 15.23 -21.51 -0.59
N PHE A 169 14.13 -20.85 -0.94
CA PHE A 169 14.13 -19.82 -1.97
C PHE A 169 14.21 -18.43 -1.35
N TRP A 170 15.07 -17.57 -1.89
CA TRP A 170 15.08 -16.14 -1.57
C TRP A 170 14.47 -15.34 -2.71
N THR A 171 13.44 -14.56 -2.42
CA THR A 171 12.76 -13.69 -3.39
C THR A 171 12.60 -12.28 -2.83
N VAL A 172 12.29 -11.33 -3.70
CA VAL A 172 12.00 -9.95 -3.33
C VAL A 172 10.50 -9.71 -3.47
N CYS A 173 9.94 -8.90 -2.57
CA CYS A 173 8.53 -8.56 -2.59
C CYS A 173 8.10 -7.96 -3.94
N ALA A 174 7.04 -8.51 -4.53
CA ALA A 174 6.54 -8.05 -5.83
C ALA A 174 6.07 -6.59 -5.82
N SER A 175 5.45 -6.13 -4.74
CA SER A 175 5.08 -4.71 -4.60
C SER A 175 6.31 -3.81 -4.64
N HIS A 176 7.39 -4.20 -3.96
CA HIS A 176 8.65 -3.46 -3.97
C HIS A 176 9.26 -3.41 -5.38
N CYS A 177 9.24 -4.53 -6.11
CA CYS A 177 9.70 -4.56 -7.50
C CYS A 177 8.88 -3.61 -8.39
N ILE A 178 7.55 -3.60 -8.28
CA ILE A 178 6.68 -2.71 -9.06
C ILE A 178 6.92 -1.24 -8.68
N GLU A 179 7.10 -0.96 -7.39
CA GLU A 179 7.47 0.37 -6.90
C GLU A 179 8.76 0.89 -7.55
N MET A 180 9.80 0.05 -7.60
CA MET A 180 11.05 0.40 -8.28
C MET A 180 10.87 0.62 -9.78
N ILE A 181 10.03 -0.16 -10.46
CA ILE A 181 9.71 0.04 -11.88
C ILE A 181 9.06 1.43 -12.05
N LEU A 182 8.07 1.77 -11.22
CA LEU A 182 7.42 3.07 -11.25
C LEU A 182 8.40 4.22 -10.99
N GLU A 183 9.32 4.08 -10.03
CA GLU A 183 10.37 5.09 -9.79
C GLU A 183 11.27 5.28 -11.01
N LYS A 184 11.74 4.19 -11.61
CA LYS A 184 12.56 4.24 -12.84
C LYS A 184 11.81 4.91 -13.98
N ILE A 185 10.54 4.57 -14.18
CA ILE A 185 9.70 5.21 -15.20
C ILE A 185 9.56 6.71 -14.91
N GLY A 186 9.35 7.08 -13.65
CA GLY A 186 9.24 8.47 -13.22
C GLY A 186 10.52 9.29 -13.43
N MET A 187 11.69 8.65 -13.43
CA MET A 187 12.99 9.27 -13.68
C MET A 187 13.34 9.41 -15.17
N MET A 188 12.61 8.76 -16.08
CA MET A 188 12.84 8.88 -17.52
C MET A 188 12.63 10.34 -17.96
N GLY A 189 13.54 10.93 -18.73
CA GLY A 189 13.53 12.37 -19.04
C GLY A 189 12.18 12.92 -19.49
N THR A 190 11.55 12.28 -20.47
CA THR A 190 10.22 12.67 -20.98
C THR A 190 9.11 12.51 -19.94
N THR A 191 9.12 11.42 -19.17
CA THR A 191 8.14 11.18 -18.10
C THR A 191 8.29 12.19 -16.98
N ARG A 192 9.53 12.45 -16.56
CA ARG A 192 9.87 13.39 -15.50
C ARG A 192 9.38 14.79 -15.83
N GLU A 193 9.57 15.27 -17.05
CA GLU A 193 9.07 16.58 -17.50
C GLU A 193 7.54 16.67 -17.38
N ILE A 194 6.82 15.62 -17.76
CA ILE A 194 5.35 15.57 -17.63
C ILE A 194 4.93 15.56 -16.16
N LEU A 195 5.59 14.75 -15.32
CA LEU A 195 5.31 14.70 -13.88
C LEU A 195 5.64 16.02 -13.17
N ASP A 196 6.70 16.73 -13.57
CA ASP A 196 7.07 18.04 -13.03
C ASP A 196 6.06 19.14 -13.45
N LYS A 197 5.55 19.09 -14.68
CA LYS A 197 4.42 19.93 -15.13
C LYS A 197 3.16 19.66 -14.30
N ALA A 198 2.79 18.38 -14.12
CA ALA A 198 1.65 17.97 -13.30
C ALA A 198 1.80 18.44 -11.84
N LYS A 199 3.00 18.28 -11.25
CA LYS A 199 3.33 18.79 -9.91
C LYS A 199 3.23 20.31 -9.81
N THR A 200 3.54 21.03 -10.89
CA THR A 200 3.38 22.49 -10.95
C THR A 200 1.91 22.89 -10.90
N ILE A 201 1.04 22.20 -11.64
CA ILE A 201 -0.41 22.40 -11.60
C ILE A 201 -0.94 22.17 -10.18
N THR A 202 -0.68 21.00 -9.59
CA THR A 202 -1.23 20.64 -8.28
C THR A 202 -0.70 21.54 -7.17
N ARG A 203 0.61 21.80 -7.14
CA ARG A 203 1.22 22.72 -6.18
C ARG A 203 0.57 24.10 -6.26
N PHE A 204 0.37 24.64 -7.45
CA PHE A 204 -0.26 25.94 -7.62
C PHE A 204 -1.71 25.95 -7.12
N ILE A 205 -2.52 24.97 -7.49
CA ILE A 205 -3.93 24.90 -7.07
C ILE A 205 -4.04 24.75 -5.55
N HIS A 206 -3.29 23.82 -4.95
CA HIS A 206 -3.36 23.54 -3.52
C HIS A 206 -2.71 24.59 -2.63
N SER A 207 -1.77 25.39 -3.14
CA SER A 207 -1.14 26.47 -2.37
C SER A 207 -2.06 27.68 -2.18
N HIS A 208 -3.15 27.79 -2.92
CA HIS A 208 -4.00 28.98 -2.93
C HIS A 208 -5.46 28.59 -2.71
N ALA A 209 -5.98 28.85 -1.51
CA ALA A 209 -7.35 28.47 -1.11
C ALA A 209 -8.43 28.94 -2.10
N MET A 210 -8.28 30.13 -2.67
CA MET A 210 -9.22 30.66 -3.68
C MET A 210 -9.19 29.85 -4.99
N VAL A 211 -8.00 29.42 -5.44
CA VAL A 211 -7.85 28.62 -6.66
C VAL A 211 -8.34 27.19 -6.42
N LEU A 212 -8.04 26.62 -5.26
CA LEU A 212 -8.55 25.32 -4.84
C LEU A 212 -10.08 25.30 -4.79
N ASN A 213 -10.70 26.32 -4.21
CA ASN A 213 -12.16 26.43 -4.16
C ASN A 213 -12.76 26.62 -5.55
N LEU A 214 -12.13 27.43 -6.40
CA LEU A 214 -12.56 27.59 -7.79
C LEU A 214 -12.51 26.27 -8.55
N MET A 215 -11.42 25.51 -8.41
CA MET A 215 -11.28 24.17 -9.01
C MET A 215 -12.39 23.24 -8.50
N ARG A 216 -12.60 23.15 -7.18
CA ARG A 216 -13.64 22.29 -6.57
C ARG A 216 -15.06 22.64 -7.00
N ASN A 217 -15.36 23.91 -7.25
CA ASN A 217 -16.65 24.35 -7.77
C ASN A 217 -16.91 23.82 -9.20
N HIS A 218 -15.85 23.58 -9.97
CA HIS A 218 -15.95 22.98 -11.29
C HIS A 218 -15.88 21.45 -11.25
N THR A 219 -14.97 20.86 -10.48
CA THR A 219 -14.72 19.40 -10.45
C THR A 219 -15.66 18.60 -9.53
N LEU A 220 -16.81 19.15 -9.13
CA LEU A 220 -17.73 18.50 -8.17
C LEU A 220 -17.01 18.03 -6.88
N VAL A 221 -16.03 18.80 -6.39
CA VAL A 221 -15.22 18.52 -5.19
C VAL A 221 -14.18 17.38 -5.37
N HIS A 222 -13.96 16.88 -6.59
CA HIS A 222 -12.87 15.91 -6.83
C HIS A 222 -11.51 16.55 -6.61
N ASP A 223 -10.65 15.86 -5.84
CA ASP A 223 -9.28 16.26 -5.57
C ASP A 223 -8.34 15.76 -6.67
N LEU A 224 -7.41 16.61 -7.10
CA LEU A 224 -6.41 16.26 -8.11
C LEU A 224 -5.33 15.34 -7.52
N VAL A 225 -4.99 15.53 -6.24
CA VAL A 225 -3.98 14.71 -5.58
C VAL A 225 -4.64 13.45 -5.04
N LYS A 226 -4.18 12.30 -5.53
CA LYS A 226 -4.68 10.99 -5.09
C LYS A 226 -3.68 10.34 -4.14
N PRO A 227 -3.98 10.26 -2.83
CA PRO A 227 -3.10 9.61 -1.87
C PRO A 227 -3.01 8.09 -2.14
N SER A 228 -1.85 7.52 -1.84
CA SER A 228 -1.60 6.07 -1.93
C SER A 228 -0.68 5.64 -0.79
N LYS A 229 -0.82 4.38 -0.34
CA LYS A 229 0.13 3.76 0.60
C LYS A 229 1.53 3.64 -0.04
N SER A 230 1.58 3.45 -1.35
CA SER A 230 2.81 3.43 -2.13
C SER A 230 3.18 4.84 -2.61
N LYS A 231 4.27 5.39 -2.09
CA LYS A 231 4.77 6.72 -2.49
C LYS A 231 5.13 6.81 -3.99
N PRO A 232 5.79 5.80 -4.59
CA PRO A 232 6.08 5.79 -6.04
C PRO A 232 4.85 5.88 -6.94
N ALA A 233 3.68 5.42 -6.48
CA ALA A 233 2.44 5.48 -7.26
C ALA A 233 1.78 6.87 -7.27
N ILE A 234 2.05 7.72 -6.28
CA ILE A 234 1.35 9.02 -6.08
C ILE A 234 1.46 9.93 -7.32
N PRO A 235 2.64 10.14 -7.96
CA PRO A 235 2.74 11.02 -9.11
C PRO A 235 1.88 10.54 -10.30
N PHE A 236 1.83 9.24 -10.56
CA PHE A 236 1.06 8.65 -11.65
C PHE A 236 -0.45 8.69 -11.38
N LEU A 237 -0.86 8.38 -10.15
CA LEU A 237 -2.27 8.51 -9.73
C LEU A 237 -2.75 9.97 -9.79
N THR A 238 -1.89 10.91 -9.43
CA THR A 238 -2.18 12.35 -9.54
C THR A 238 -2.27 12.77 -11.01
N LEU A 239 -1.37 12.30 -11.87
CA LEU A 239 -1.43 12.55 -13.32
C LEU A 239 -2.72 11.99 -13.93
N GLN A 240 -3.13 10.78 -13.54
CA GLN A 240 -4.38 10.16 -13.98
C GLN A 240 -5.61 11.02 -13.62
N ASN A 241 -5.65 11.55 -12.40
CA ASN A 241 -6.71 12.46 -11.98
C ASN A 241 -6.69 13.76 -12.80
N ILE A 242 -5.53 14.36 -13.03
CA ILE A 242 -5.41 15.58 -13.86
C ILE A 242 -5.94 15.36 -15.28
N VAL A 243 -5.61 14.22 -15.91
CA VAL A 243 -6.10 13.87 -17.25
C VAL A 243 -7.61 13.66 -17.26
N SER A 244 -8.15 12.98 -16.24
CA SER A 244 -9.60 12.80 -16.08
C SER A 244 -10.34 14.13 -15.91
N GLU A 245 -9.73 15.09 -15.21
CA GLU A 245 -10.28 16.41 -14.94
C GLU A 245 -9.91 17.48 -16.00
N LYS A 246 -9.31 17.08 -17.13
CA LYS A 246 -8.84 18.00 -18.19
C LYS A 246 -9.89 19.03 -18.57
N TRP A 247 -11.10 18.58 -18.90
CA TRP A 247 -12.18 19.47 -19.35
C TRP A 247 -12.56 20.49 -18.28
N TRP A 248 -12.60 20.09 -17.01
CA TRP A 248 -12.92 20.99 -15.90
C TRP A 248 -11.80 22.01 -15.63
N LEU A 249 -10.54 21.60 -15.75
CA LEU A 249 -9.38 22.50 -15.67
C LEU A 249 -9.40 23.54 -16.78
N GLU A 250 -9.69 23.13 -18.02
CA GLU A 250 -9.86 24.06 -19.15
C GLU A 250 -11.03 25.04 -18.91
N LYS A 251 -12.17 24.53 -18.43
CA LYS A 251 -13.34 25.36 -18.10
C LYS A 251 -13.04 26.37 -17.00
N MET A 252 -12.33 25.95 -15.96
CA MET A 252 -11.89 26.82 -14.86
C MET A 252 -11.05 27.99 -15.39
N LEU A 253 -10.08 27.72 -16.27
CA LEU A 253 -9.20 28.77 -16.80
C LEU A 253 -9.89 29.75 -17.76
N ILE A 254 -11.01 29.35 -18.37
CA ILE A 254 -11.77 30.21 -19.28
C ILE A 254 -12.84 31.03 -18.53
N SER A 255 -13.14 30.68 -17.27
CA SER A 255 -14.19 31.30 -16.48
C SER A 255 -13.95 32.79 -16.22
N SER A 256 -15.04 33.54 -16.02
CA SER A 256 -14.96 34.95 -15.64
C SER A 256 -14.31 35.11 -14.26
N GLU A 257 -14.55 34.18 -13.32
CA GLU A 257 -13.91 34.22 -12.00
C GLU A 257 -12.40 34.07 -12.09
N TRP A 258 -11.90 33.17 -12.95
CA TRP A 258 -10.45 33.05 -13.17
C TRP A 258 -9.87 34.31 -13.80
N LYS A 259 -10.49 34.81 -14.89
CA LYS A 259 -10.02 35.99 -15.63
C LYS A 259 -9.98 37.27 -14.80
N THR A 260 -10.91 37.40 -13.86
CA THR A 260 -10.96 38.55 -12.92
C THR A 260 -10.07 38.36 -11.69
N SER A 261 -9.54 37.16 -11.47
CA SER A 261 -8.66 36.87 -10.33
C SER A 261 -7.25 37.46 -10.53
N CYS A 262 -6.60 37.83 -9.41
CA CYS A 262 -5.18 38.22 -9.43
C CYS A 262 -4.25 37.06 -9.84
N TRP A 263 -4.73 35.82 -9.71
CA TRP A 263 -3.98 34.60 -10.00
C TRP A 263 -3.73 34.40 -11.49
N ALA A 264 -4.68 34.78 -12.35
CA ALA A 264 -4.52 34.73 -13.81
C ALA A 264 -3.41 35.65 -14.33
N SER A 265 -3.13 36.75 -13.62
CA SER A 265 -2.08 37.70 -14.00
C SER A 265 -0.70 37.35 -13.44
N ARG A 266 -0.63 36.53 -12.37
CA ARG A 266 0.63 36.10 -11.75
C ARG A 266 1.41 35.17 -12.67
N ARG A 267 2.74 35.21 -12.56
CA ARG A 267 3.65 34.32 -13.31
C ARG A 267 3.28 32.84 -13.13
N ASP A 268 3.02 32.43 -11.89
CA ASP A 268 2.70 31.04 -11.57
C ASP A 268 1.38 30.59 -12.24
N GLY A 269 0.36 31.44 -12.22
CA GLY A 269 -0.94 31.15 -12.84
C GLY A 269 -0.88 31.16 -14.36
N LYS A 270 -0.08 32.05 -14.97
CA LYS A 270 0.21 32.01 -16.42
C LYS A 270 0.91 30.72 -16.81
N GLY A 271 1.94 30.31 -16.07
CA GLY A 271 2.64 29.05 -16.32
C GLY A 271 1.72 27.83 -16.25
N VAL A 272 0.79 27.78 -15.28
CA VAL A 272 -0.22 26.71 -15.22
C VAL A 272 -1.19 26.76 -16.41
N ALA A 273 -1.63 27.95 -16.81
CA ALA A 273 -2.49 28.10 -17.98
C ALA A 273 -1.79 27.67 -19.27
N ASP A 274 -0.52 28.00 -19.43
CA ASP A 274 0.30 27.60 -20.58
C ASP A 274 0.42 26.06 -20.64
N ILE A 275 0.61 25.38 -19.50
CA ILE A 275 0.65 23.91 -19.45
C ILE A 275 -0.71 23.30 -19.82
N VAL A 276 -1.82 23.84 -19.30
CA VAL A 276 -3.16 23.29 -19.56
C VAL A 276 -3.60 23.49 -21.01
N VAL A 277 -3.15 24.54 -21.67
CA VAL A 277 -3.45 24.79 -23.09
C VAL A 277 -2.50 24.01 -24.03
N ASP A 278 -1.31 23.61 -23.56
CA ASP A 278 -0.31 22.88 -24.33
C ASP A 278 -0.76 21.45 -24.69
N PRO A 279 -1.04 21.14 -25.98
CA PRO A 279 -1.45 19.80 -26.38
C PRO A 279 -0.37 18.74 -26.15
N SER A 280 0.91 19.14 -26.15
CA SER A 280 2.03 18.21 -25.96
C SER A 280 2.08 17.65 -24.53
N PHE A 281 1.64 18.44 -23.53
CA PHE A 281 1.49 17.97 -22.16
C PHE A 281 0.45 16.85 -22.07
N TRP A 282 -0.73 17.02 -22.68
CA TRP A 282 -1.80 16.03 -22.63
C TRP A 282 -1.43 14.73 -23.34
N ASN A 283 -0.88 14.83 -24.57
CA ASN A 283 -0.42 13.66 -25.31
C ASN A 283 0.72 12.92 -24.57
N GLY A 284 1.63 13.68 -23.96
CA GLY A 284 2.69 13.11 -23.11
C GLY A 284 2.12 12.43 -21.86
N ALA A 285 1.12 13.04 -21.21
CA ALA A 285 0.45 12.46 -20.04
C ALA A 285 -0.26 11.15 -20.38
N GLU A 286 -1.01 11.09 -21.48
CA GLU A 286 -1.65 9.86 -21.96
C GLU A 286 -0.60 8.77 -22.25
N THR A 287 0.50 9.13 -22.90
CA THR A 287 1.60 8.19 -23.20
C THR A 287 2.24 7.62 -21.93
N VAL A 288 2.44 8.44 -20.90
CA VAL A 288 2.97 8.01 -19.59
C VAL A 288 1.98 7.12 -18.86
N LEU A 289 0.68 7.42 -18.94
CA LEU A 289 -0.37 6.71 -18.22
C LEU A 289 -0.62 5.30 -18.77
N LYS A 290 -0.45 5.07 -20.07
CA LYS A 290 -0.60 3.74 -20.70
C LYS A 290 0.07 2.61 -19.90
N PRO A 291 1.39 2.62 -19.67
CA PRO A 291 2.04 1.56 -18.87
C PRO A 291 1.85 1.73 -17.36
N THR A 292 1.78 2.96 -16.85
CA THR A 292 1.83 3.20 -15.41
C THR A 292 0.50 2.93 -14.70
N VAL A 293 -0.63 3.13 -15.38
CA VAL A 293 -1.96 2.81 -14.81
C VAL A 293 -2.10 1.31 -14.57
N LEU A 294 -1.61 0.48 -15.49
CA LEU A 294 -1.62 -0.97 -15.36
C LEU A 294 -0.77 -1.42 -14.16
N LEU A 295 0.48 -0.95 -14.09
CA LEU A 295 1.39 -1.26 -12.98
C LEU A 295 0.84 -0.80 -11.61
N VAL A 296 0.30 0.42 -11.54
CA VAL A 296 -0.34 0.93 -10.33
C VAL A 296 -1.58 0.11 -9.95
N GLY A 297 -2.32 -0.39 -10.94
CA GLY A 297 -3.44 -1.31 -10.73
C GLY A 297 -3.00 -2.59 -10.02
N VAL A 298 -1.96 -3.26 -10.53
CA VAL A 298 -1.39 -4.47 -9.90
C VAL A 298 -0.89 -4.18 -8.49
N LEU A 299 -0.14 -3.09 -8.32
CA LEU A 299 0.37 -2.67 -7.02
C LEU A 299 -0.75 -2.43 -5.99
N CYS A 300 -1.84 -1.77 -6.41
CA CYS A 300 -3.00 -1.57 -5.55
C CYS A 300 -3.68 -2.89 -5.18
N SER A 301 -3.75 -3.85 -6.11
CA SER A 301 -4.30 -5.19 -5.83
C SER A 301 -3.47 -5.95 -4.80
N ILE A 302 -2.13 -5.91 -4.92
CA ILE A 302 -1.20 -6.52 -3.96
C ILE A 302 -1.37 -5.89 -2.57
N ILE A 303 -1.37 -4.55 -2.49
CA ILE A 303 -1.45 -3.82 -1.21
C ILE A 303 -2.81 -4.01 -0.51
N ARG A 304 -3.89 -4.22 -1.26
CA ARG A 304 -5.24 -4.39 -0.71
C ARG A 304 -5.55 -5.83 -0.30
N GLY A 305 -4.72 -6.79 -0.68
CA GLY A 305 -5.15 -8.17 -0.89
C GLY A 305 -5.81 -8.85 0.32
N ASP A 306 -6.94 -9.47 0.02
CA ASP A 306 -7.74 -10.36 0.89
C ASP A 306 -7.58 -11.85 0.52
N LYS A 307 -6.76 -12.19 -0.50
CA LYS A 307 -6.57 -13.56 -1.03
C LYS A 307 -5.13 -13.84 -1.51
N GLY A 308 -4.75 -15.13 -1.52
CA GLY A 308 -3.41 -15.64 -1.84
C GLY A 308 -2.88 -15.16 -3.20
N GLN A 309 -1.76 -14.45 -3.17
CA GLN A 309 -1.37 -13.52 -4.25
C GLN A 309 -0.42 -14.10 -5.28
N MET A 310 0.32 -15.18 -4.99
CA MET A 310 1.51 -15.52 -5.77
C MET A 310 1.22 -15.92 -7.22
N CYS A 311 0.31 -16.87 -7.48
CA CYS A 311 -0.06 -17.25 -8.85
C CYS A 311 -0.71 -16.10 -9.62
N TYR A 312 -1.51 -15.29 -8.93
CA TYR A 312 -2.17 -14.13 -9.52
C TYR A 312 -1.17 -13.06 -9.96
N ILE A 313 -0.10 -12.83 -9.19
CA ILE A 313 0.92 -11.83 -9.53
C ILE A 313 1.63 -12.19 -10.84
N TYR A 314 2.07 -13.45 -11.02
CA TYR A 314 2.77 -13.84 -12.25
C TYR A 314 1.89 -13.70 -13.48
N GLU A 315 0.67 -14.25 -13.44
CA GLU A 315 -0.30 -14.15 -14.53
C GLU A 315 -0.66 -12.69 -14.82
N THR A 316 -0.90 -11.89 -13.78
CA THR A 316 -1.24 -10.48 -13.95
C THR A 316 -0.07 -9.68 -14.51
N MET A 317 1.17 -9.94 -14.08
CA MET A 317 2.35 -9.25 -14.59
C MET A 317 2.65 -9.59 -16.05
N ASP A 318 2.43 -10.84 -16.47
CA ASP A 318 2.57 -11.22 -17.87
C ASP A 318 1.46 -10.59 -18.72
N ALA A 319 0.21 -10.59 -18.24
CA ALA A 319 -0.88 -9.86 -18.89
C ALA A 319 -0.58 -8.35 -19.01
N VAL A 320 0.00 -7.72 -17.97
CA VAL A 320 0.40 -6.30 -18.02
C VAL A 320 1.45 -6.05 -19.10
N LYS A 321 2.42 -6.95 -19.30
CA LYS A 321 3.41 -6.79 -20.38
C LYS A 321 2.75 -6.84 -21.76
N GLU A 322 1.81 -7.76 -21.95
CA GLU A 322 1.03 -7.89 -23.19
C GLU A 322 0.14 -6.67 -23.44
N ASP A 323 -0.60 -6.22 -22.42
CA ASP A 323 -1.45 -5.04 -22.48
C ASP A 323 -0.63 -3.77 -22.79
N ILE A 324 0.55 -3.62 -22.18
CA ILE A 324 1.49 -2.55 -22.51
C ILE A 324 1.89 -2.62 -23.99
N ALA A 325 2.24 -3.79 -24.51
CA ALA A 325 2.60 -3.94 -25.92
C ALA A 325 1.42 -3.55 -26.84
N VAL A 326 0.19 -3.96 -26.50
CA VAL A 326 -1.03 -3.62 -27.24
C VAL A 326 -1.30 -2.12 -27.24
N GLU A 327 -1.17 -1.45 -26.09
CA GLU A 327 -1.37 0.01 -25.96
C GLU A 327 -0.40 0.83 -26.83
N PHE A 328 0.74 0.26 -27.20
CA PHE A 328 1.72 0.86 -28.11
C PHE A 328 1.70 0.24 -29.51
N GLU A 329 0.60 -0.41 -29.90
CA GLU A 329 0.43 -1.01 -31.23
C GLU A 329 1.52 -2.03 -31.60
N ASN A 330 2.05 -2.74 -30.59
CA ASN A 330 3.20 -3.65 -30.70
C ASN A 330 4.47 -2.99 -31.26
N ASN A 331 4.61 -1.67 -31.12
CA ASN A 331 5.83 -0.97 -31.50
C ASN A 331 6.93 -1.19 -30.46
N GLU A 332 7.78 -2.19 -30.68
CA GLU A 332 8.89 -2.57 -29.80
C GLU A 332 9.72 -1.38 -29.34
N SER A 333 10.04 -0.43 -30.23
CA SER A 333 10.88 0.73 -29.89
C SER A 333 10.27 1.65 -28.82
N GLN A 334 8.94 1.66 -28.69
CA GLN A 334 8.22 2.52 -27.76
C GLN A 334 7.96 1.82 -26.42
N TYR A 335 7.39 0.62 -26.44
CA TYR A 335 7.01 -0.05 -25.20
C TYR A 335 8.20 -0.71 -24.51
N MET A 336 9.22 -1.18 -25.25
CA MET A 336 10.43 -1.74 -24.64
C MET A 336 11.15 -0.71 -23.80
N ARG A 337 11.01 0.59 -24.07
CA ARG A 337 11.59 1.64 -23.21
C ARG A 337 11.09 1.57 -21.77
N PHE A 338 9.88 1.06 -21.55
CA PHE A 338 9.28 0.84 -20.23
C PHE A 338 9.60 -0.57 -19.70
N CYS A 339 9.69 -1.58 -20.58
CA CYS A 339 9.93 -2.99 -20.22
C CYS A 339 11.42 -3.41 -20.13
N SER A 340 12.37 -2.62 -20.64
CA SER A 340 13.82 -2.91 -20.58
C SER A 340 14.51 -2.24 -19.39
N SER A 341 13.87 -1.25 -18.75
CA SER A 341 14.29 -0.69 -17.45
C SER A 341 13.98 -1.61 -16.26
N SER A 342 13.12 -2.60 -16.46
CA SER A 342 12.69 -3.60 -15.48
C SER A 342 13.58 -4.86 -15.52
N GLY A 343 14.91 -4.68 -15.56
CA GLY A 343 15.86 -5.76 -15.31
C GLY A 343 15.72 -6.33 -13.88
N CYS A 344 14.66 -7.11 -13.70
CA CYS A 344 14.45 -8.11 -12.66
C CYS A 344 14.47 -9.47 -13.36
#